data_AF-A8LJJ0-F1
#
_entry.id   AF-A8LJJ0-F1
#
_cell.length_a   1.000
_cell.length_b   1.000
_cell.length_c   1.000
_cell.angle_alpha   90.00
_cell.angle_beta   90.00
_cell.angle_gamma   90.00
#
_symmetry.space_group_name_H-M   'P 1'
#
loop_
_entity.id
_entity.type
_entity.pdbx_description
1 polymer ?
#
loop_
_entity_poly.entity_id
_entity_poly.type
_entity_poly.pdbx_seq_one_letter_code
_entity_poly.pdbx_strand_id
1 'polypeptide(L)' 'MAFFPIAILIVFLLMYLLRTRRTRMCRWRRRGKTDWRCAACGAVAITGDDKQPRVCLRKDI' A
#
# COMPACT_ATOMS: atom_id res chain seq x y z
N MET A 1 -19.46 -7.47 -33.13
CA MET A 1 -18.93 -8.51 -32.22
C MET A 1 -17.41 -8.34 -31.94
N ALA A 2 -16.85 -7.12 -31.91
CA ALA A 2 -15.41 -6.89 -31.71
C ALA A 2 -15.07 -6.01 -30.48
N PHE A 3 -16.07 -5.38 -29.85
CA PHE A 3 -15.85 -4.48 -28.70
C PHE A 3 -15.63 -5.22 -27.37
N PHE A 4 -16.16 -6.45 -27.26
CA PHE A 4 -16.08 -7.28 -26.05
C PHE A 4 -14.64 -7.63 -25.62
N PRO A 5 -13.73 -8.10 -26.51
CA PRO A 5 -12.36 -8.40 -26.11
C PRO A 5 -11.58 -7.16 -25.69
N ILE A 6 -11.84 -6.01 -26.33
CA ILE A 6 -11.17 -4.74 -26.02
C ILE A 6 -11.52 -4.28 -24.60
N ALA A 7 -12.80 -4.35 -24.23
CA ALA A 7 -13.26 -4.00 -22.90
C ALA A 7 -12.61 -4.86 -21.80
N ILE A 8 -12.49 -6.18 -22.03
CA ILE A 8 -11.83 -7.09 -21.09
C ILE A 8 -10.36 -6.71 -20.91
N LEU A 9 -9.66 -6.45 -22.02
CA LEU A 9 -8.24 -6.11 -21.99
C LEU A 9 -7.98 -4.81 -21.19
N ILE A 10 -8.83 -3.80 -21.39
CA ILE A 10 -8.79 -2.53 -20.64
C ILE A 10 -9.02 -2.75 -19.14
N VAL A 11 -10.00 -3.57 -18.76
CA VAL A 11 -10.30 -3.87 -17.35
C VAL A 11 -9.11 -4.56 -16.67
N PHE A 12 -8.46 -5.52 -17.34
CA PHE A 12 -7.27 -6.18 -16.80
C PHE A 12 -6.08 -5.21 -16.65
N LEU A 13 -5.90 -4.30 -17.60
CA LEU A 13 -4.87 -3.27 -17.55
C LEU A 13 -5.11 -2.29 -16.39
N LEU A 14 -6.35 -1.83 -16.21
CA LEU A 14 -6.75 -1.00 -15.08
C LEU A 14 -6.53 -1.73 -13.75
N MET A 15 -6.94 -2.99 -13.64
CA MET A 15 -6.68 -3.79 -12.43
C MET A 15 -5.19 -3.93 -12.12
N TYR A 16 -4.34 -4.08 -13.15
CA TYR A 16 -2.89 -4.17 -12.99
C TYR A 16 -2.30 -2.85 -12.50
N LEU A 17 -2.67 -1.73 -13.12
CA LEU A 17 -2.20 -0.39 -12.76
C LEU A 17 -2.71 0.07 -11.39
N LEU A 18 -3.99 -0.17 -11.11
CA LEU A 18 -4.64 0.16 -9.83
C LEU A 18 -4.34 -0.86 -8.74
N ARG A 19 -3.52 -1.88 -9.01
CA ARG A 19 -3.09 -2.87 -8.01
C ARG A 19 -2.25 -2.18 -6.95
N THR A 20 -2.95 -1.66 -5.95
CA THR A 20 -2.38 -0.90 -4.85
C THR A 20 -1.55 -1.87 -3.99
N ARG A 21 -0.24 -1.92 -4.24
CA ARG A 21 0.74 -2.68 -3.44
C ARG A 21 0.97 -2.08 -2.05
N ARG A 22 0.16 -1.09 -1.63
CA ARG A 22 0.42 -0.29 -0.43
C ARG A 22 0.26 -1.06 0.87
N THR A 23 -0.58 -2.09 0.95
CA THR A 23 -0.79 -2.79 2.23
C THR A 23 0.00 -4.09 2.34
N ARG A 24 0.21 -4.83 1.24
CA ARG A 24 0.85 -6.17 1.30
C ARG A 24 2.37 -6.16 1.50
N MET A 25 3.06 -5.04 1.24
CA MET A 25 4.52 -4.96 1.36
C MET A 25 5.00 -4.15 2.56
N CYS A 26 4.11 -3.60 3.39
CA CYS A 26 4.58 -2.74 4.47
C CYS A 26 5.25 -3.56 5.58
N ARG A 27 6.56 -3.34 5.72
CA ARG A 27 7.42 -3.91 6.75
C ARG A 27 7.69 -2.84 7.79
N TRP A 28 6.80 -2.74 8.77
CA TRP A 28 6.96 -1.81 9.88
C TRP A 28 8.16 -2.22 10.74
N ARG A 29 9.10 -1.30 10.90
CA ARG A 29 10.20 -1.42 11.85
C ARG A 29 10.01 -0.39 12.94
N ARG A 30 10.16 -0.82 14.18
CA ARG A 30 10.13 0.05 15.34
C ARG A 30 11.43 0.87 15.38
N ARG A 31 11.31 2.19 15.52
CA ARG A 31 12.44 3.12 15.62
C ARG A 31 12.53 3.78 17.00
N GLY A 32 11.41 3.84 17.73
CA GLY A 32 11.33 4.37 19.09
C GLY A 32 10.24 3.67 19.92
N LYS A 33 9.91 4.22 21.10
CA LYS A 33 8.87 3.65 21.97
C LYS A 33 7.49 3.61 21.30
N THR A 34 7.16 4.66 20.57
CA THR A 34 5.87 4.86 19.86
C THR A 34 6.04 5.08 18.35
N ASP A 35 7.30 5.15 17.88
CA ASP A 35 7.63 5.49 16.49
C ASP A 35 7.88 4.24 15.64
N TRP A 36 7.13 4.16 14.54
CA TRP A 36 7.23 3.11 13.54
C TRP A 36 7.59 3.71 12.18
N ARG A 37 8.50 3.04 11.46
CA ARG A 37 8.88 3.40 10.10
C ARG A 37 8.80 2.18 9.20
N CYS A 38 8.14 2.31 8.05
CA CYS A 38 8.07 1.23 7.08
C CYS A 38 9.35 1.16 6.25
N ALA A 39 10.02 0.00 6.25
CA ALA A 39 11.22 -0.23 5.46
C ALA A 39 10.96 -0.36 3.95
N ALA A 40 9.71 -0.62 3.53
CA ALA A 40 9.36 -0.81 2.12
C ALA A 40 8.89 0.48 1.43
N CYS A 41 8.22 1.37 2.16
CA CYS A 41 7.64 2.59 1.57
C CYS A 41 8.13 3.89 2.22
N GLY A 42 8.85 3.82 3.34
CA GLY A 42 9.32 5.00 4.06
C GLY A 42 8.26 5.70 4.92
N ALA A 43 7.00 5.24 4.92
CA ALA A 43 5.94 5.80 5.75
C ALA A 43 6.34 5.80 7.24
N VAL A 44 5.98 6.86 7.96
CA VAL A 44 6.21 7.01 9.39
C VAL A 44 4.85 7.04 10.09
N ALA A 45 4.73 6.32 11.19
CA ALA A 45 3.53 6.27 12.01
C ALA A 45 3.92 6.37 13.48
N ILE A 46 3.24 7.25 14.21
CA ILE A 46 3.40 7.38 15.66
C ILE A 46 2.15 6.75 16.28
N THR A 47 2.32 5.64 16.97
CA THR A 47 1.22 4.93 17.63
C THR A 47 1.30 5.21 19.12
N GLY A 48 0.20 5.65 19.75
CA GLY A 48 0.17 5.86 21.20
C GLY A 48 0.34 4.56 22.00
N ASP A 49 -0.01 3.43 21.38
CA ASP A 49 0.19 2.08 21.90
C ASP A 49 1.44 1.43 21.33
N ASP A 50 1.99 0.44 22.03
CA ASP A 50 3.14 -0.36 21.56
C ASP A 50 2.80 -1.37 20.44
N LYS A 51 1.79 -1.05 19.61
CA LYS A 51 1.27 -1.93 18.56
C LYS A 51 1.67 -1.41 17.19
N GLN A 52 2.11 -2.32 16.33
CA GLN A 52 2.42 -1.97 14.94
C GLN A 52 1.19 -1.41 14.20
N PRO A 53 1.36 -0.45 13.26
CA PRO A 53 0.27 0.06 12.45
C PRO A 53 -0.30 -1.04 11.54
N ARG A 54 -1.64 -1.19 11.53
CA ARG A 54 -2.32 -2.20 10.69
C ARG A 54 -2.52 -1.75 9.24
N VAL A 55 -2.40 -0.45 8.99
CA VAL A 55 -2.56 0.17 7.66
C VAL A 55 -1.29 0.89 7.28
N CYS A 56 -0.99 0.91 5.98
CA CYS A 56 0.21 1.59 5.50
C CYS A 56 -0.09 3.06 5.19
N LEU A 57 0.46 3.97 6.00
CA LEU A 57 0.32 5.42 5.82
C LEU A 57 1.28 5.98 4.75
N ARG A 58 1.49 5.26 3.63
CA ARG A 58 2.25 5.81 2.51
C ARG A 58 1.48 7.04 2.02
N LYS A 59 2.10 8.22 2.13
CA LYS A 59 1.60 9.45 1.51
C LYS A 59 1.76 9.28 0.00
N ASP A 60 0.65 9.15 -0.72
CA ASP A 60 0.63 9.45 -2.15
C ASP A 60 1.09 10.88 -2.28
N ILE A 61 2.04 11.13 -3.15
CA ILE A 61 2.18 12.42 -3.79
C ILE A 61 1.44 12.34 -5.12
#